data_AF-A0A3G2ED15-F1
#
_entry.id   AF-A0A3G2ED15-F1
#
_cell.length_a   1.000
_cell.length_b   1.000
_cell.length_c   1.000
_cell.angle_alpha   90.00
_cell.angle_beta   90.00
_cell.angle_gamma   90.00
#
_symmetry.space_group_name_H-M   'P 1'
#
loop_
_entity.id
_entity.type
_entity.pdbx_description
1 polymer ?
#
loop_
_entity_poly.entity_id
_entity_poly.type
_entity_poly.pdbx_seq_one_letter_code
_entity_poly.pdbx_strand_id
1 'polypeptide(L)'
;MSKLIEWAPVVRDTNGSYVHPDLPAIDDGDVENVKKWLQSHGLLMQMVWMKSDAPAMFDSHGDGDPCAIAAWQPAPPAGDDWFLLALHESEDGPVAWFARRAPVAQ
;
A
#
# COMPACT_ATOMS: atom_id res chain seq x y z
N MET A 1 5.03 11.30 -23.14
CA MET A 1 3.97 11.18 -22.12
C MET A 1 4.32 9.96 -21.29
N SER A 2 4.64 10.12 -20.01
CA SER A 2 4.89 8.99 -19.13
C SER A 2 3.58 8.25 -18.90
N LYS A 3 3.59 6.92 -18.98
CA LYS A 3 2.40 6.09 -18.72
C LYS A 3 1.94 6.34 -17.29
N LEU A 4 0.64 6.64 -17.10
CA LEU A 4 0.05 6.68 -15.78
C LEU A 4 -0.07 5.25 -15.25
N ILE A 5 0.35 5.03 -14.00
CA ILE A 5 0.08 3.79 -13.28
C ILE A 5 -1.44 3.56 -13.22
N GLU A 6 -1.88 2.34 -13.48
CA GLU A 6 -3.28 1.91 -13.44
C GLU A 6 -3.41 0.73 -12.47
N TRP A 7 -4.64 0.24 -12.26
CA TRP A 7 -4.85 -1.01 -11.53
C TRP A 7 -4.04 -2.16 -12.15
N ALA A 8 -3.44 -2.99 -11.30
CA ALA A 8 -2.82 -4.26 -11.67
C ALA A 8 -3.31 -5.40 -10.76
N PRO A 9 -3.31 -6.65 -11.25
CA PRO A 9 -3.56 -7.81 -10.41
C PRO A 9 -2.56 -7.86 -9.25
N VAL A 10 -3.08 -8.03 -8.03
CA VAL A 10 -2.26 -8.19 -6.82
C VAL A 10 -1.75 -9.63 -6.76
N VAL A 11 -0.46 -9.81 -7.07
CA VAL A 11 0.22 -11.11 -6.97
C VAL A 11 1.28 -11.01 -5.88
N ARG A 12 1.00 -11.62 -4.73
CA ARG A 12 1.91 -11.62 -3.59
C ARG A 12 3.12 -12.51 -3.83
N ASP A 13 4.25 -12.13 -3.25
CA ASP A 13 5.47 -12.93 -3.23
C ASP A 13 5.40 -14.05 -2.17
N THR A 14 6.49 -14.80 -2.03
CA THR A 14 6.59 -15.92 -1.08
C THR A 14 6.45 -15.49 0.39
N ASN A 15 6.69 -14.21 0.69
CA ASN A 15 6.57 -13.66 2.03
C ASN A 15 5.19 -13.03 2.26
N GLY A 16 4.30 -13.03 1.26
CA GLY A 16 2.99 -12.39 1.34
C GLY A 16 3.00 -10.90 1.01
N SER A 17 4.17 -10.33 0.69
CA SER A 17 4.31 -8.93 0.30
C SER A 17 3.89 -8.74 -1.16
N TYR A 18 3.59 -7.50 -1.52
CA TYR A 18 3.26 -7.11 -2.88
C TYR A 18 3.82 -5.72 -3.17
N VAL A 19 4.37 -5.55 -4.36
CA VAL A 19 4.77 -4.25 -4.90
C VAL A 19 4.20 -4.14 -6.30
N HIS A 20 3.51 -3.03 -6.57
CA HIS A 20 2.95 -2.79 -7.89
C HIS A 20 4.09 -2.68 -8.93
N PRO A 21 3.97 -3.33 -10.11
CA PRO A 21 5.06 -3.40 -11.08
C PRO A 21 5.51 -2.04 -11.62
N ASP A 22 4.58 -1.09 -11.73
CA ASP A 22 4.87 0.30 -12.15
C ASP A 22 5.22 1.23 -10.95
N LEU A 23 5.27 0.73 -9.71
CA LEU A 23 5.74 1.51 -8.55
C LEU A 23 7.28 1.51 -8.57
N PRO A 24 7.93 2.68 -8.70
CA PRO A 24 9.39 2.76 -8.60
C PRO A 24 9.88 2.37 -7.20
N ALA A 25 11.14 1.95 -7.10
CA ALA A 25 11.82 1.76 -5.83
C ALA A 25 12.04 3.12 -5.14
N ILE A 26 11.01 3.59 -4.45
CA ILE A 26 11.04 4.78 -3.59
C ILE A 26 11.04 4.29 -2.14
N ASP A 27 11.93 4.87 -1.35
CA ASP A 27 11.99 4.66 0.10
C ASP A 27 10.72 5.22 0.76
N ASP A 28 10.06 4.42 1.61
CA ASP A 28 8.88 4.82 2.37
C ASP A 28 9.13 5.95 3.37
N GLY A 29 10.39 6.10 3.82
CA GLY A 29 10.85 7.24 4.60
C GLY A 29 11.01 8.53 3.79
N ASP A 30 11.10 8.46 2.46
CA ASP A 30 11.23 9.62 1.57
C ASP A 30 9.88 10.19 1.16
N VAL A 31 9.19 10.76 2.14
CA VAL A 31 7.84 11.32 2.02
C VAL A 31 7.74 12.36 0.89
N GLU A 32 8.81 13.11 0.60
CA GLU A 32 8.79 14.15 -0.44
C GLU A 32 8.79 13.52 -1.84
N ASN A 33 9.65 12.53 -2.09
CA ASN A 33 9.70 11.85 -3.39
C ASN A 33 8.45 11.00 -3.62
N VAL A 34 7.92 10.33 -2.60
CA VAL A 34 6.62 9.63 -2.68
C VAL A 34 5.52 10.62 -3.10
N LYS A 35 5.42 11.78 -2.44
CA LYS A 35 4.40 12.80 -2.78
C LYS A 35 4.56 13.34 -4.20
N LYS A 36 5.77 13.66 -4.63
CA LYS A 36 6.06 14.13 -6.00
C LYS A 36 5.65 13.10 -7.05
N TRP A 37 5.95 11.84 -6.80
CA TRP A 37 5.56 10.74 -7.69
C TRP A 37 4.04 10.56 -7.74
N LEU A 38 3.36 10.56 -6.59
CA LEU A 38 1.89 10.48 -6.55
C LEU A 38 1.24 11.63 -7.33
N GLN A 39 1.76 12.86 -7.18
CA GLN A 39 1.27 14.03 -7.92
C GLN A 39 1.50 13.92 -9.43
N SER A 40 2.67 13.43 -9.86
CA SER A 40 2.95 13.26 -11.30
C SER A 40 2.04 12.22 -11.95
N HIS A 41 1.51 11.28 -11.16
CA HIS A 41 0.54 10.28 -11.58
C HIS A 41 -0.92 10.66 -11.28
N GLY A 42 -1.18 11.83 -10.72
CA GLY A 42 -2.53 12.28 -10.35
C GLY A 42 -3.21 11.35 -9.35
N LEU A 43 -2.47 10.91 -8.33
CA LEU A 43 -2.94 9.96 -7.32
C LEU A 43 -3.06 10.60 -5.93
N LEU A 44 -4.01 10.07 -5.16
CA LEU A 44 -4.04 10.15 -3.70
C LEU A 44 -3.64 8.79 -3.14
N MET A 45 -2.82 8.79 -2.09
CA MET A 45 -2.41 7.58 -1.39
C MET A 45 -2.86 7.62 0.07
N GLN A 46 -3.27 6.47 0.60
CA GLN A 46 -3.50 6.26 2.02
C GLN A 46 -2.83 4.97 2.48
N MET A 47 -2.30 5.01 3.69
CA MET A 47 -1.70 3.85 4.34
C MET A 47 -2.73 3.24 5.29
N VAL A 48 -2.94 1.94 5.15
CA VAL A 48 -3.74 1.13 6.06
C VAL A 48 -2.76 0.26 6.83
N TRP A 49 -2.78 0.37 8.15
CA TRP A 49 -1.92 -0.42 9.03
C TRP A 49 -2.68 -1.64 9.54
N MET A 50 -2.03 -2.80 9.57
CA MET A 50 -2.67 -4.03 10.06
C MET A 50 -3.17 -3.88 11.50
N LYS A 51 -2.42 -3.21 12.38
CA LYS A 51 -2.83 -2.91 13.76
C LYS A 51 -4.17 -2.16 13.86
N SER A 52 -4.52 -1.38 12.84
CA SER A 52 -5.78 -0.63 12.79
C SER A 52 -6.89 -1.42 12.08
N ASP A 53 -6.56 -2.15 11.02
CA ASP A 53 -7.51 -2.89 10.17
C ASP A 53 -7.90 -4.25 10.76
N ALA A 54 -6.92 -4.98 11.31
CA ALA A 54 -7.08 -6.32 11.86
C ALA A 54 -6.34 -6.47 13.21
N PRO A 55 -6.75 -5.72 14.27
CA PRO A 55 -6.06 -5.70 15.56
C PRO A 55 -5.95 -7.09 16.20
N ALA A 56 -7.00 -7.93 16.10
CA ALA A 56 -6.94 -9.28 16.65
C ALA A 56 -5.90 -10.18 15.95
N MET A 57 -5.69 -9.98 14.64
CA MET A 57 -4.68 -10.71 13.88
C MET A 57 -3.27 -10.20 14.22
N PHE A 58 -3.12 -8.88 14.36
CA PHE A 58 -1.89 -8.24 14.81
C PHE A 58 -1.47 -8.74 16.20
N ASP A 59 -2.38 -8.72 17.17
CA ASP A 59 -2.12 -9.20 18.54
C ASP A 59 -1.78 -10.71 18.58
N SER A 60 -2.43 -11.51 17.72
CA SER A 60 -2.21 -12.97 17.67
C SER A 60 -0.86 -13.39 17.07
N HIS A 61 -0.28 -12.55 16.20
CA HIS A 61 0.99 -12.85 15.54
C HIS A 61 2.20 -12.44 16.39
N GLY A 62 2.00 -11.64 17.44
CA GLY A 62 3.09 -11.09 18.24
C GLY A 62 3.95 -10.10 17.44
N ASP A 63 4.71 -9.25 18.13
CA ASP A 63 5.66 -8.33 17.47
C ASP A 63 6.62 -9.13 16.56
N GLY A 64 6.40 -9.08 15.24
CA GLY A 64 7.35 -9.53 14.23
C GLY A 64 7.20 -10.95 13.68
N ASP A 65 6.02 -11.59 13.67
CA ASP A 65 5.82 -12.79 12.84
C ASP A 65 5.61 -12.38 11.36
N PRO A 66 6.57 -12.65 10.46
CA PRO A 66 6.46 -12.33 9.03
C PRO A 66 5.30 -13.08 8.34
N CYS A 67 4.68 -14.08 8.98
CA CYS A 67 3.48 -14.74 8.44
C CYS A 67 2.22 -13.86 8.48
N ALA A 68 2.21 -12.80 9.32
CA ALA A 68 1.04 -11.95 9.50
C ALA A 68 0.60 -11.28 8.18
N ILE A 69 1.57 -10.80 7.39
CA ILE A 69 1.31 -10.14 6.11
C ILE A 69 0.76 -11.10 5.05
N ALA A 70 1.19 -12.37 5.09
CA ALA A 70 0.73 -13.40 4.16
C ALA A 70 -0.75 -13.74 4.40
N ALA A 71 -1.20 -13.76 5.65
CA ALA A 71 -2.59 -14.04 6.02
C ALA A 71 -3.52 -12.81 5.91
N TRP A 72 -2.99 -11.61 6.12
CA TRP A 72 -3.78 -10.39 6.16
C TRP A 72 -4.27 -9.96 4.77
N GLN A 73 -5.57 -9.67 4.64
CA GLN A 73 -6.18 -9.07 3.45
C GLN A 73 -6.63 -7.65 3.78
N PRO A 74 -5.84 -6.61 3.43
CA PRO A 74 -6.13 -5.25 3.84
C PRO A 74 -7.42 -4.74 3.18
N ALA A 75 -8.30 -4.14 3.99
CA ALA A 75 -9.47 -3.45 3.44
C ALA A 75 -9.07 -2.09 2.84
N PRO A 76 -9.62 -1.69 1.68
CA PRO A 76 -9.38 -0.37 1.14
C PRO A 76 -9.99 0.71 2.08
N PRO A 77 -9.40 1.90 2.13
CA PRO A 77 -9.96 3.04 2.86
C PRO A 77 -11.35 3.43 2.36
N ALA A 78 -12.04 4.30 3.12
CA ALA A 78 -13.32 4.85 2.70
C ALA A 78 -13.25 5.56 1.33
N GLY A 79 -14.26 5.29 0.49
CA GLY A 79 -14.38 5.79 -0.88
C GLY A 79 -14.13 4.72 -1.93
N ASP A 80 -14.34 5.10 -3.19
CA ASP A 80 -14.24 4.18 -4.33
C ASP A 80 -12.89 4.27 -5.04
N ASP A 81 -12.66 3.33 -5.97
CA ASP A 81 -11.53 3.28 -6.91
C ASP A 81 -10.14 3.18 -6.27
N TRP A 82 -10.07 2.60 -5.07
CA TRP A 82 -8.80 2.23 -4.44
C TRP A 82 -8.19 0.98 -5.09
N PHE A 83 -6.91 1.05 -5.40
CA PHE A 83 -6.10 -0.09 -5.80
C PHE A 83 -4.81 -0.15 -4.96
N LEU A 84 -4.25 -1.34 -4.83
CA LEU A 84 -3.08 -1.56 -4.00
C LEU A 84 -1.81 -1.18 -4.76
N LEU A 85 -0.99 -0.31 -4.16
CA LEU A 85 0.36 0.05 -4.62
C LEU A 85 1.43 -0.85 -4.02
N ALA A 86 1.32 -1.11 -2.71
CA ALA A 86 2.27 -1.93 -2.00
C ALA A 86 1.61 -2.57 -0.78
N LEU A 87 2.14 -3.71 -0.37
CA LEU A 87 1.86 -4.39 0.89
C LEU A 87 3.20 -4.93 1.36
N HIS A 88 3.72 -4.42 2.47
CA HIS A 88 5.02 -4.82 2.98
C HIS A 88 5.06 -4.71 4.51
N GLU A 89 6.05 -5.36 5.10
CA GLU A 89 6.40 -5.18 6.50
C GLU A 89 7.29 -3.95 6.63
N SER A 90 6.96 -3.02 7.53
CA SER A 90 7.81 -1.90 7.90
C SER A 90 8.25 -2.01 9.37
N GLU A 91 9.07 -1.07 9.84
CA GLU A 91 9.52 -1.05 11.25
C GLU A 91 8.35 -0.91 12.25
N ASP A 92 7.23 -0.34 11.80
CA ASP A 92 6.01 -0.13 12.59
C ASP A 92 4.96 -1.25 12.41
N GLY A 93 5.34 -2.31 11.72
CA GLY A 93 4.52 -3.47 11.41
C GLY A 93 4.02 -3.53 9.96
N PRO A 94 3.12 -4.48 9.63
CA PRO A 94 2.60 -4.64 8.28
C PRO A 94 1.75 -3.45 7.84
N VAL A 95 2.02 -2.95 6.64
CA VAL A 95 1.36 -1.78 6.05
C VAL A 95 0.96 -2.01 4.59
N ALA A 96 -0.24 -1.55 4.25
CA ALA A 96 -0.80 -1.58 2.90
C ALA A 96 -0.96 -0.15 2.36
N TRP A 97 -0.42 0.11 1.19
CA TRP A 97 -0.54 1.38 0.49
C TRP A 97 -1.62 1.27 -0.57
N PHE A 98 -2.70 2.03 -0.38
CA PHE A 98 -3.76 2.16 -1.37
C PHE A 98 -3.62 3.49 -2.10
N ALA A 99 -3.80 3.46 -3.41
CA ALA A 99 -3.94 4.67 -4.20
C ALA A 99 -5.26 4.71 -4.96
N ARG A 100 -5.73 5.91 -5.24
CA ARG A 100 -6.84 6.20 -6.15
C ARG A 100 -6.54 7.44 -6.95
N ARG A 101 -7.28 7.67 -8.03
CA ARG A 101 -7.17 8.93 -8.79
C ARG A 101 -7.53 10.11 -7.90
N ALA A 102 -6.68 11.13 -7.91
CA ALA A 102 -7.04 12.41 -7.35
C ALA A 102 -8.24 12.95 -8.13
N PRO A 103 -9.26 13.49 -7.44
CA PRO A 103 -10.34 14.18 -8.13
C PRO A 103 -9.71 15.27 -8.99
N VAL A 104 -10.08 15.32 -10.26
CA VAL A 104 -9.67 16.41 -11.14
C VAL A 104 -10.24 17.67 -10.49
N ALA A 105 -9.37 18.55 -10.01
CA ALA A 105 -9.79 19.88 -9.59
C ALA A 105 -10.37 20.56 -10.83
N GLN A 106 -11.70 20.72 -10.83
CA GLN A 106 -12.45 21.31 -11.93
C GLN A 106 -12.26 22.82 -11.95
#